data_AF-A0A2K1QPK0-F1
#
_entry.id   AF-A0A2K1QPK0-F1
#
_cell.length_a   1.000
_cell.length_b   1.000
_cell.length_c   1.000
_cell.angle_alpha   90.00
_cell.angle_beta   90.00
_cell.angle_gamma   90.00
#
_symmetry.space_group_name_H-M   'P 1'
#
loop_
_entity.id
_entity.type
_entity.pdbx_description
1 polymer ?
#
loop_
_entity_poly.entity_id
_entity_poly.type
_entity_poly.pdbx_seq_one_letter_code
_entity_poly.pdbx_strand_id
1 'polypeptide(L)'
;MLSYLPLLSLLHISLASPFPYALLPRQANSTLDASFKSAGRLYWGTCADQGLLSADNAGPALTAREFGQVTPENSMKWEEIQPSENEYRFEAADYLVDWAVSNNKRIRGHTLVWHSQLPDWVEAITDRATLISVMEEHIATVMGRYKGKIADWDVVNEVFAENGTLRRSVFLNVIGEEFIPLAFAAAKKADPAAKLWINDYNLDSPTYRKTTGLIARVQDWIAQGVPIDGIGSQSHLEAGTKFPSSTGSAAALKALCAVAPECAVTELDIRQAAPEDYIRVVEGCLAVENCVGITSWGIRDTDSWRASSTPLLFDDAFSPKPAYKAVMDTIAA
;
A
#
# COMPACT_ATOMS: atom_id res chain seq x y z
N MET A 1 -17.62 -85.71 -51.75
CA MET A 1 -16.84 -86.31 -50.64
C MET A 1 -16.05 -85.18 -49.99
N LEU A 2 -16.28 -84.93 -48.69
CA LEU A 2 -15.57 -84.05 -47.73
C LEU A 2 -15.52 -82.53 -48.07
N SER A 3 -16.30 -81.64 -47.44
CA SER A 3 -16.30 -81.19 -46.03
C SER A 3 -14.99 -80.49 -45.60
N TYR A 4 -15.04 -79.18 -45.29
CA TYR A 4 -14.39 -78.52 -44.13
C TYR A 4 -14.74 -77.01 -44.07
N LEU A 5 -15.42 -76.60 -42.98
CA LEU A 5 -15.42 -75.26 -42.37
C LEU A 5 -14.05 -74.97 -41.71
N PRO A 6 -13.73 -73.81 -41.06
CA PRO A 6 -14.40 -72.51 -40.88
C PRO A 6 -13.44 -71.28 -41.04
N LEU A 7 -13.92 -70.04 -40.86
CA LEU A 7 -13.45 -69.11 -39.79
C LEU A 7 -14.22 -67.78 -39.85
N LEU A 8 -14.95 -67.48 -38.77
CA LEU A 8 -15.49 -66.14 -38.48
C LEU A 8 -14.34 -65.19 -38.11
N SER A 9 -14.21 -64.06 -38.78
CA SER A 9 -13.42 -62.92 -38.29
C SER A 9 -14.30 -62.05 -37.38
N LEU A 10 -13.97 -62.01 -36.09
CA LEU A 10 -14.54 -61.07 -35.13
C LEU A 10 -14.04 -59.65 -35.45
N LEU A 11 -14.95 -58.77 -35.89
CA LEU A 11 -14.75 -57.31 -35.90
C LEU A 11 -14.49 -56.83 -34.46
N HIS A 12 -13.31 -56.28 -34.20
CA HIS A 12 -13.08 -55.40 -33.05
C HIS A 12 -13.36 -53.96 -33.48
N ILE A 13 -14.56 -53.46 -33.22
CA ILE A 13 -14.83 -52.02 -33.26
C ILE A 13 -14.29 -51.44 -31.95
N SER A 14 -13.11 -50.83 -32.01
CA SER A 14 -12.62 -50.00 -30.91
C SER A 14 -13.39 -48.68 -30.92
N LEU A 15 -14.38 -48.56 -30.04
CA LEU A 15 -15.01 -47.28 -29.74
C LEU A 15 -14.00 -46.44 -28.96
N ALA A 16 -13.24 -45.61 -29.68
CA ALA A 16 -12.48 -44.55 -29.04
C ALA A 16 -13.49 -43.53 -28.49
N SER A 17 -13.68 -43.54 -27.17
CA SER A 17 -14.44 -42.52 -26.45
C SER A 17 -13.91 -41.12 -26.83
N PRO A 18 -14.78 -40.16 -27.15
CA PRO A 18 -14.35 -38.77 -27.23
C PRO A 18 -14.05 -38.34 -25.80
N PHE A 19 -12.78 -38.29 -25.43
CA PHE A 19 -12.38 -37.54 -24.25
C PHE A 19 -12.90 -36.11 -24.46
N PRO A 20 -13.72 -35.55 -23.56
CA PRO A 20 -13.89 -34.11 -23.55
C PRO A 20 -12.51 -33.56 -23.22
N TYR A 21 -11.86 -32.95 -24.22
CA TYR A 21 -10.84 -31.95 -23.93
C TYR A 21 -11.55 -30.90 -23.10
N ALA A 22 -11.43 -31.02 -21.78
CA ALA A 22 -11.66 -29.91 -20.89
C ALA A 22 -10.70 -28.82 -21.40
N LEU A 23 -11.27 -27.81 -22.07
CA LEU A 23 -10.61 -26.55 -22.26
C LEU A 23 -10.26 -26.09 -20.85
N LEU A 24 -9.00 -26.28 -20.45
CA LEU A 24 -8.43 -25.58 -19.31
C LEU A 24 -8.85 -24.12 -19.49
N PRO A 25 -9.48 -23.48 -18.49
CA PRO A 25 -9.77 -22.06 -18.61
C PRO A 25 -8.44 -21.40 -18.95
N ARG A 26 -8.42 -20.78 -20.13
CA ARG A 26 -7.32 -19.94 -20.58
C ARG A 26 -7.05 -19.00 -19.41
N GLN A 27 -5.96 -19.23 -18.68
CA GLN A 27 -5.52 -18.39 -17.59
C GLN A 27 -5.31 -17.02 -18.24
N ALA A 28 -6.35 -16.18 -18.21
CA ALA A 28 -6.21 -14.79 -18.59
C ALA A 28 -5.08 -14.31 -17.69
N ASN A 29 -3.99 -13.81 -18.27
CA ASN A 29 -2.82 -13.33 -17.52
C ASN A 29 -3.34 -12.41 -16.41
N SER A 30 -3.51 -12.93 -15.21
CA SER A 30 -4.12 -12.19 -14.12
C SER A 30 -3.04 -11.26 -13.61
N THR A 31 -3.42 -10.02 -13.34
CA THR A 31 -2.52 -9.02 -12.81
C THR A 31 -2.52 -9.10 -11.29
N LEU A 32 -1.53 -8.49 -10.61
CA LEU A 32 -1.50 -8.46 -9.14
C LEU A 32 -2.82 -7.91 -8.57
N ASP A 33 -3.24 -6.73 -9.04
CA ASP A 33 -4.46 -6.08 -8.56
C ASP A 33 -5.72 -6.90 -8.85
N ALA A 34 -5.88 -7.42 -10.07
CA ALA A 34 -7.06 -8.21 -10.43
C ALA A 34 -7.15 -9.49 -9.59
N SER A 35 -6.01 -10.16 -9.35
CA SER A 35 -5.95 -11.37 -8.54
C SER A 35 -6.30 -11.05 -7.09
N PHE A 36 -5.71 -10.00 -6.52
CA PHE A 36 -5.96 -9.63 -5.13
C PHE A 36 -7.41 -9.18 -4.90
N LYS A 37 -7.99 -8.46 -5.87
CA LYS A 37 -9.43 -8.16 -5.87
C LYS A 37 -10.31 -9.40 -5.94
N SER A 38 -9.93 -10.39 -6.74
CA SER A 38 -10.66 -11.66 -6.79
C SER A 38 -10.63 -12.43 -5.46
N ALA A 39 -9.60 -12.21 -4.65
CA ALA A 39 -9.49 -12.70 -3.27
C ALA A 39 -10.19 -11.79 -2.23
N GLY A 40 -11.03 -10.84 -2.66
CA GLY A 40 -11.87 -10.02 -1.80
C GLY A 40 -11.18 -8.79 -1.20
N ARG A 41 -10.06 -8.34 -1.78
CA ARG A 41 -9.35 -7.12 -1.36
C ARG A 41 -9.69 -5.94 -2.28
N LEU A 42 -9.41 -4.71 -1.85
CA LEU A 42 -9.73 -3.51 -2.63
C LEU A 42 -8.68 -3.19 -3.69
N TYR A 43 -7.40 -3.43 -3.41
CA TYR A 43 -6.32 -3.12 -4.34
C TYR A 43 -5.01 -3.86 -4.04
N TRP A 44 -4.24 -4.10 -5.10
CA TRP A 44 -2.77 -4.11 -5.00
C TRP A 44 -2.23 -2.85 -5.69
N GLY A 45 -1.44 -2.06 -4.97
CA GLY A 45 -0.93 -0.76 -5.42
C GLY A 45 0.59 -0.71 -5.59
N THR A 46 1.08 0.44 -6.05
CA THR A 46 2.51 0.79 -6.05
C THR A 46 2.72 2.27 -5.71
N CYS A 47 3.91 2.69 -5.31
CA CYS A 47 4.27 4.11 -5.32
C CYS A 47 4.87 4.53 -6.68
N ALA A 48 4.70 5.81 -7.02
CA ALA A 48 5.31 6.41 -8.19
C ALA A 48 5.35 7.94 -8.06
N ASP A 49 6.05 8.59 -8.98
CA ASP A 49 5.97 10.04 -9.23
C ASP A 49 6.01 10.28 -10.75
N GLN A 50 5.90 11.55 -11.17
CA GLN A 50 5.87 11.96 -12.58
C GLN A 50 6.99 11.29 -13.42
N GLY A 51 8.21 11.17 -12.89
CA GLY A 51 9.33 10.56 -13.60
C GLY A 51 9.08 9.10 -14.04
N LEU A 52 8.38 8.31 -13.20
CA LEU A 52 8.04 6.92 -13.48
C LEU A 52 6.76 6.74 -14.29
N LEU A 53 5.90 7.76 -14.30
CA LEU A 53 4.60 7.76 -14.99
C LEU A 53 4.63 8.49 -16.35
N SER A 54 5.76 9.11 -16.71
CA SER A 54 5.96 9.74 -18.01
C SER A 54 6.09 8.73 -19.16
N ALA A 55 5.60 9.12 -20.35
CA ALA A 55 5.50 8.25 -21.53
C ALA A 55 6.86 7.75 -22.06
N ASP A 56 7.96 8.39 -21.67
CA ASP A 56 9.32 8.01 -22.06
C ASP A 56 9.87 6.84 -21.23
N ASN A 57 9.09 6.34 -20.27
CA ASN A 57 9.42 5.20 -19.41
C ASN A 57 8.51 3.99 -19.74
N ALA A 58 8.97 2.77 -19.49
CA ALA A 58 8.14 1.56 -19.53
C ALA A 58 7.25 1.41 -18.28
N GLY A 59 7.59 2.13 -17.20
CA GLY A 59 6.86 2.20 -15.93
C GLY A 59 5.35 2.43 -16.05
N PRO A 60 4.83 3.39 -16.85
CA PRO A 60 3.40 3.69 -16.91
C PRO A 60 2.58 2.51 -17.44
N ALA A 61 3.08 1.80 -18.45
CA ALA A 61 2.38 0.66 -19.04
C ALA A 61 2.31 -0.53 -18.05
N LEU A 62 3.41 -0.79 -17.33
CA LEU A 62 3.42 -1.81 -16.29
C LEU A 62 2.51 -1.41 -15.12
N THR A 63 2.58 -0.16 -14.66
CA THR A 63 1.74 0.35 -13.57
C THR A 63 0.26 0.28 -13.91
N ALA A 64 -0.11 0.68 -15.12
CA ALA A 64 -1.48 0.62 -15.60
C ALA A 64 -1.99 -0.83 -15.70
N ARG A 65 -1.12 -1.79 -15.99
CA ARG A 65 -1.47 -3.21 -16.06
C ARG A 65 -1.58 -3.85 -14.68
N GLU A 66 -0.55 -3.73 -13.85
CA GLU A 66 -0.38 -4.57 -12.66
C GLU A 66 -1.09 -4.05 -11.42
N PHE A 67 -1.22 -2.73 -11.28
CA PHE A 67 -1.64 -2.10 -10.05
C PHE A 67 -3.00 -1.40 -10.20
N GLY A 68 -3.81 -1.43 -9.14
CA GLY A 68 -5.11 -0.76 -9.06
C GLY A 68 -5.09 0.55 -8.26
N GLN A 69 -3.96 0.86 -7.63
CA GLN A 69 -3.79 2.02 -6.77
C GLN A 69 -2.37 2.60 -6.93
N VAL A 70 -2.24 3.93 -6.85
CA VAL A 70 -0.94 4.62 -6.83
C VAL A 70 -0.80 5.60 -5.68
N THR A 71 0.39 5.65 -5.08
CA THR A 71 0.76 6.59 -4.01
C THR A 71 1.89 7.49 -4.52
N PRO A 72 1.82 8.83 -4.37
CA PRO A 72 2.97 9.69 -4.63
C PRO A 72 4.13 9.34 -3.71
N GLU A 73 5.30 9.03 -4.28
CA GLU A 73 6.48 8.69 -3.49
C GLU A 73 7.02 9.93 -2.75
N ASN A 74 7.01 11.09 -3.39
CA ASN A 74 7.51 12.35 -2.83
C ASN A 74 6.61 13.55 -3.10
N SER A 75 5.99 13.65 -4.28
CA SER A 75 5.36 14.91 -4.73
C SER A 75 4.18 15.43 -3.89
N MET A 76 3.69 14.67 -2.92
CA MET A 76 2.67 15.11 -1.94
C MET A 76 3.19 15.31 -0.51
N LYS A 77 4.50 15.24 -0.27
CA LYS A 77 5.10 15.61 1.02
C LYS A 77 5.06 17.12 1.22
N TRP A 78 5.08 17.57 2.47
CA TRP A 78 4.89 18.98 2.79
C TRP A 78 5.95 19.88 2.13
N GLU A 79 7.22 19.49 2.15
CA GLU A 79 8.28 20.30 1.51
C GLU A 79 8.13 20.45 0.00
N GLU A 80 7.58 19.44 -0.67
CA GLU A 80 7.34 19.48 -2.11
C GLU A 80 6.10 20.31 -2.45
N ILE A 81 5.03 20.15 -1.66
CA ILE A 81 3.75 20.82 -1.89
C ILE A 81 3.77 22.28 -1.46
N GLN A 82 4.37 22.61 -0.31
CA GLN A 82 4.37 23.96 0.27
C GLN A 82 5.76 24.36 0.79
N PRO A 83 6.74 24.56 -0.10
CA PRO A 83 8.12 24.85 0.27
C PRO A 83 8.29 26.19 1.01
N SER A 84 7.36 27.12 0.85
CA SER A 84 7.30 28.38 1.60
C SER A 84 5.86 28.73 2.00
N GLU A 85 5.67 29.50 3.07
CA GLU A 85 4.36 29.73 3.72
C GLU A 85 3.21 30.08 2.76
N ASN A 86 3.49 30.87 1.72
CA ASN A 86 2.47 31.36 0.78
C ASN A 86 2.67 30.82 -0.65
N GLU A 87 3.43 29.74 -0.82
CA GLU A 87 3.73 29.15 -2.12
C GLU A 87 3.34 27.66 -2.12
N TYR A 88 2.44 27.28 -3.02
CA TYR A 88 2.12 25.88 -3.28
C TYR A 88 2.59 25.46 -4.66
N ARG A 89 3.17 24.26 -4.76
CA ARG A 89 3.60 23.62 -6.00
C ARG A 89 2.83 22.32 -6.18
N PHE A 90 1.87 22.32 -7.09
CA PHE A 90 0.99 21.18 -7.29
C PHE A 90 1.32 20.40 -8.56
N GLU A 91 2.21 20.88 -9.42
CA GLU A 91 2.41 20.38 -10.78
C GLU A 91 2.75 18.89 -10.82
N ALA A 92 3.66 18.43 -9.97
CA ALA A 92 4.06 17.02 -9.91
C ALA A 92 2.97 16.11 -9.32
N ALA A 93 2.28 16.57 -8.26
CA ALA A 93 1.19 15.84 -7.64
C ALA A 93 -0.05 15.78 -8.55
N ASP A 94 -0.39 16.88 -9.23
CA ASP A 94 -1.43 16.96 -10.25
C ASP A 94 -1.16 15.97 -11.38
N TYR A 95 0.09 15.87 -11.83
CA TYR A 95 0.47 14.92 -12.86
C TYR A 95 0.12 13.48 -12.46
N LEU A 96 0.49 13.05 -11.25
CA LEU A 96 0.18 11.72 -10.76
C LEU A 96 -1.34 11.52 -10.60
N VAL A 97 -2.04 12.50 -10.03
CA VAL A 97 -3.49 12.43 -9.83
C VAL A 97 -4.23 12.31 -11.17
N ASP A 98 -3.87 13.13 -12.16
CA ASP A 98 -4.49 13.11 -13.48
C ASP A 98 -4.16 11.83 -14.24
N TRP A 99 -2.92 11.33 -14.12
CA TRP A 99 -2.54 10.02 -14.65
C TRP A 99 -3.38 8.90 -14.02
N ALA A 100 -3.50 8.91 -12.69
CA ALA A 100 -4.25 7.90 -11.94
C ALA A 100 -5.74 7.89 -12.32
N VAL A 101 -6.37 9.07 -12.35
CA VAL A 101 -7.78 9.23 -12.77
C VAL A 101 -7.98 8.75 -14.21
N SER A 102 -7.10 9.13 -15.13
CA SER A 102 -7.19 8.73 -16.55
C SER A 102 -7.01 7.23 -16.75
N ASN A 103 -6.29 6.56 -15.85
CA ASN A 103 -6.05 5.11 -15.86
C ASN A 103 -6.94 4.33 -14.87
N ASN A 104 -7.98 4.98 -14.33
CA ASN A 104 -8.93 4.39 -13.38
C ASN A 104 -8.24 3.72 -12.17
N LYS A 105 -7.27 4.43 -11.57
CA LYS A 105 -6.51 4.01 -10.40
C LYS A 105 -7.04 4.70 -9.15
N ARG A 106 -7.12 3.96 -8.05
CA ARG A 106 -7.29 4.53 -6.71
C ARG A 106 -6.04 5.32 -6.34
N ILE A 107 -6.19 6.35 -5.52
CA ILE A 107 -5.07 7.16 -5.03
C ILE A 107 -5.07 7.12 -3.51
N ARG A 108 -3.89 6.86 -2.93
CA ARG A 108 -3.62 7.14 -1.52
C ARG A 108 -2.76 8.41 -1.48
N GLY A 109 -3.27 9.46 -0.84
CA GLY A 109 -2.53 10.70 -0.64
C GLY A 109 -1.53 10.53 0.51
N HIS A 110 -0.25 10.80 0.23
CA HIS A 110 0.84 10.57 1.16
C HIS A 110 1.81 11.77 1.09
N THR A 111 1.89 12.62 2.11
CA THR A 111 1.17 12.59 3.40
C THR A 111 0.97 14.02 3.90
N LEU A 112 -0.05 14.26 4.73
CA LEU A 112 -0.43 15.62 5.13
C LEU A 112 0.44 16.18 6.27
N VAL A 113 0.71 15.39 7.31
CA VAL A 113 1.53 15.82 8.45
C VAL A 113 2.62 14.79 8.73
N TRP A 114 3.88 15.20 8.59
CA TRP A 114 5.03 14.35 8.82
C TRP A 114 6.20 15.16 9.38
N HIS A 115 7.02 14.51 10.21
CA HIS A 115 8.19 15.13 10.85
C HIS A 115 9.42 15.19 9.95
N SER A 116 9.37 14.54 8.79
CA SER A 116 10.45 14.47 7.82
C SER A 116 9.98 15.12 6.52
N GLN A 117 10.94 15.59 5.71
CA GLN A 117 10.65 16.30 4.46
C GLN A 117 9.63 17.42 4.69
N LEU A 118 9.89 18.19 5.76
CA LEU A 118 9.08 19.28 6.27
C LEU A 118 9.84 20.59 6.04
N PRO A 119 9.22 21.65 5.49
CA PRO A 119 9.91 22.91 5.25
C PRO A 119 10.46 23.53 6.53
N ASP A 120 11.65 24.13 6.43
CA ASP A 120 12.30 24.86 7.53
C ASP A 120 11.41 25.96 8.14
N TRP A 121 10.55 26.59 7.32
CA TRP A 121 9.66 27.65 7.79
C TRP A 121 8.58 27.12 8.75
N VAL A 122 8.16 25.86 8.62
CA VAL A 122 7.22 25.20 9.54
C VAL A 122 7.95 24.78 10.82
N GLU A 123 9.14 24.18 10.68
CA GLU A 123 10.02 23.80 11.80
C GLU A 123 10.37 24.99 12.71
N ALA A 124 10.47 26.20 12.14
CA ALA A 124 10.80 27.42 12.87
C ALA A 124 9.63 28.01 13.70
N ILE A 125 8.39 27.53 13.52
CA ILE A 125 7.23 28.07 14.22
C ILE A 125 7.23 27.59 15.68
N THR A 126 7.26 28.55 16.61
CA THR A 126 7.22 28.28 18.05
C THR A 126 5.92 28.71 18.72
N ASP A 127 5.11 29.53 18.03
CA ASP A 127 3.78 29.89 18.51
C ASP A 127 2.78 28.77 18.21
N ARG A 128 2.08 28.32 19.26
CA ARG A 128 1.13 27.21 19.18
C ARG A 128 -0.07 27.52 18.29
N ALA A 129 -0.63 28.73 18.37
CA ALA A 129 -1.81 29.07 17.57
C ALA A 129 -1.45 29.19 16.09
N THR A 130 -0.28 29.76 15.79
CA THR A 130 0.26 29.82 14.42
C THR A 130 0.47 28.43 13.84
N LEU A 131 1.12 27.50 14.56
CA LEU A 131 1.39 26.17 14.01
C LEU A 131 0.10 25.36 13.78
N ILE A 132 -0.90 25.50 14.65
CA ILE A 132 -2.22 24.90 14.43
C ILE A 132 -2.85 25.46 13.15
N SER A 133 -2.88 26.79 13.00
CA SER A 133 -3.46 27.43 11.82
C SER A 133 -2.76 26.98 10.53
N VAL A 134 -1.43 26.94 10.52
CA VAL A 134 -0.61 26.50 9.38
C VAL A 134 -0.91 25.05 9.02
N MET A 135 -1.02 24.17 10.01
CA MET A 135 -1.36 22.76 9.78
C MET A 135 -2.76 22.58 9.21
N GLU A 136 -3.76 23.26 9.78
CA GLU A 136 -5.14 23.18 9.31
C GLU A 136 -5.29 23.76 7.89
N GLU A 137 -4.59 24.85 7.58
CA GLU A 137 -4.59 25.48 6.26
C GLU A 137 -3.91 24.60 5.20
N HIS A 138 -2.77 23.99 5.53
CA HIS A 138 -2.11 23.02 4.65
C HIS A 138 -3.04 21.86 4.32
N ILE A 139 -3.61 21.22 5.33
CA ILE A 139 -4.57 20.11 5.17
C ILE A 139 -5.76 20.53 4.30
N ALA A 140 -6.38 21.67 4.60
CA ALA A 140 -7.54 22.16 3.88
C ALA A 140 -7.23 22.48 2.41
N THR A 141 -6.08 23.06 2.13
CA THR A 141 -5.66 23.44 0.78
C THR A 141 -5.36 22.21 -0.07
N VAL A 142 -4.56 21.29 0.45
CA VAL A 142 -4.13 20.08 -0.27
C VAL A 142 -5.30 19.13 -0.50
N MET A 143 -6.04 18.77 0.55
CA MET A 143 -7.21 17.89 0.41
C MET A 143 -8.33 18.56 -0.39
N GLY A 144 -8.52 19.87 -0.21
CA GLY A 144 -9.52 20.65 -0.95
C GLY A 144 -9.29 20.60 -2.46
N ARG A 145 -8.03 20.66 -2.91
CA ARG A 145 -7.65 20.54 -4.32
C ARG A 145 -8.03 19.18 -4.91
N TYR A 146 -7.83 18.11 -4.15
CA TYR A 146 -8.02 16.73 -4.63
C TYR A 146 -9.32 16.07 -4.15
N LYS A 147 -10.26 16.87 -3.64
CA LYS A 147 -11.54 16.42 -3.11
C LYS A 147 -12.27 15.50 -4.08
N GLY A 148 -12.65 14.32 -3.60
CA GLY A 148 -13.34 13.28 -4.38
C GLY A 148 -12.48 12.51 -5.38
N LYS A 149 -11.19 12.85 -5.54
CA LYS A 149 -10.24 12.08 -6.38
C LYS A 149 -9.38 11.11 -5.55
N ILE A 150 -9.05 11.48 -4.32
CA ILE A 150 -8.20 10.68 -3.43
C ILE A 150 -9.06 9.96 -2.40
N ALA A 151 -8.90 8.64 -2.33
CA ALA A 151 -9.79 7.79 -1.56
C ALA A 151 -9.30 7.57 -0.13
N ASP A 152 -7.98 7.55 0.07
CA ASP A 152 -7.31 7.38 1.36
C ASP A 152 -6.29 8.50 1.55
N TRP A 153 -6.22 9.08 2.74
CA TRP A 153 -5.17 10.03 3.10
C TRP A 153 -4.41 9.55 4.33
N ASP A 154 -3.09 9.44 4.20
CA ASP A 154 -2.20 9.38 5.36
C ASP A 154 -2.21 10.80 5.97
N VAL A 155 -3.03 10.97 7.02
CA VAL A 155 -3.23 12.28 7.67
C VAL A 155 -2.02 12.61 8.52
N VAL A 156 -1.54 11.62 9.29
CA VAL A 156 -0.29 11.72 10.04
C VAL A 156 0.58 10.51 9.74
N ASN A 157 1.87 10.76 9.53
CA ASN A 157 2.86 9.73 9.24
C ASN A 157 3.94 9.68 10.34
N GLU A 158 4.33 8.48 10.75
CA GLU A 158 5.49 8.20 11.61
C GLU A 158 5.52 8.92 12.96
N VAL A 159 4.33 9.09 13.57
CA VAL A 159 4.18 9.85 14.82
C VAL A 159 4.64 9.09 16.05
N PHE A 160 4.96 7.78 15.94
CA PHE A 160 5.50 7.00 17.06
C PHE A 160 7.02 6.83 16.98
N ALA A 161 7.66 6.85 18.14
CA ALA A 161 9.02 6.41 18.33
C ALA A 161 9.08 4.91 18.66
N GLU A 162 10.24 4.29 18.48
CA GLU A 162 10.46 2.85 18.68
C GLU A 162 10.10 2.33 20.09
N ASN A 163 10.10 3.23 21.09
CA ASN A 163 9.74 2.91 22.47
C ASN A 163 8.22 2.91 22.75
N GLY A 164 7.38 3.22 21.75
CA GLY A 164 5.92 3.29 21.86
C GLY A 164 5.36 4.65 22.29
N THR A 165 6.20 5.65 22.56
CA THR A 165 5.75 7.02 22.82
C THR A 165 5.63 7.81 21.53
N LEU A 166 4.94 8.95 21.57
CA LEU A 166 4.98 9.88 20.45
C LEU A 166 6.40 10.38 20.19
N ARG A 167 6.75 10.50 18.92
CA ARG A 167 8.03 11.01 18.42
C ARG A 167 8.10 12.53 18.63
N ARG A 168 9.27 13.01 19.05
CA ARG A 168 9.55 14.45 19.09
C ARG A 168 9.59 15.02 17.68
N SER A 169 8.79 16.04 17.43
CA SER A 169 8.71 16.83 16.20
C SER A 169 8.27 18.26 16.57
N VAL A 170 8.36 19.22 15.66
CA VAL A 170 7.81 20.57 15.89
C VAL A 170 6.34 20.50 16.33
N PHE A 171 5.53 19.64 15.71
CA PHE A 171 4.12 19.44 16.05
C PHE A 171 3.94 18.97 17.50
N LEU A 172 4.63 17.91 17.94
CA LEU A 172 4.51 17.44 19.32
C LEU A 172 5.08 18.45 20.33
N ASN A 173 6.18 19.13 20.00
CA ASN A 173 6.85 20.04 20.93
C ASN A 173 6.06 21.33 21.16
N VAL A 174 5.41 21.85 20.12
CA VAL A 174 4.72 23.16 20.15
C VAL A 174 3.23 23.02 20.44
N ILE A 175 2.56 22.05 19.82
CA ILE A 175 1.12 21.82 19.97
C ILE A 175 0.83 20.83 21.10
N GLY A 176 1.68 19.81 21.25
CA GLY A 176 1.39 18.64 22.07
C GLY A 176 0.59 17.61 21.28
N GLU A 177 0.23 16.50 21.93
CA GLU A 177 -0.45 15.36 21.30
C GLU A 177 -1.74 15.73 20.54
N GLU A 178 -2.39 16.84 20.89
CA GLU A 178 -3.61 17.30 20.21
C GLU A 178 -3.41 17.62 18.71
N PHE A 179 -2.18 17.74 18.21
CA PHE A 179 -1.97 17.97 16.77
C PHE A 179 -2.59 16.85 15.92
N ILE A 180 -2.64 15.62 16.44
CA ILE A 180 -3.24 14.46 15.77
C ILE A 180 -4.76 14.64 15.62
N PRO A 181 -5.56 14.75 16.70
CA PRO A 181 -7.00 14.97 16.56
C PRO A 181 -7.36 16.24 15.78
N LEU A 182 -6.58 17.32 15.89
CA LEU A 182 -6.76 18.54 15.09
C LEU A 182 -6.55 18.27 13.59
N ALA A 183 -5.48 17.57 13.21
CA ALA A 183 -5.21 17.20 11.82
C ALA A 183 -6.34 16.34 11.23
N PHE A 184 -6.81 15.33 11.96
CA PHE A 184 -7.92 14.48 11.54
C PHE A 184 -9.25 15.25 11.42
N ALA A 185 -9.52 16.20 12.32
CA ALA A 185 -10.70 17.06 12.24
C ALA A 185 -10.65 17.99 11.02
N ALA A 186 -9.50 18.61 10.74
CA ALA A 186 -9.28 19.42 9.56
C ALA A 186 -9.44 18.61 8.27
N ALA A 187 -8.87 17.40 8.24
CA ALA A 187 -8.96 16.49 7.11
C ALA A 187 -10.41 16.08 6.82
N LYS A 188 -11.16 15.69 7.87
CA LYS A 188 -12.57 15.32 7.73
C LYS A 188 -13.45 16.48 7.25
N LYS A 189 -13.12 17.71 7.65
CA LYS A 189 -13.80 18.92 7.18
C LYS A 189 -13.51 19.21 5.71
N ALA A 190 -12.28 19.01 5.25
CA ALA A 190 -11.87 19.26 3.86
C ALA A 190 -12.56 18.30 2.88
N ASP A 191 -12.48 17.00 3.15
CA ASP A 191 -13.16 15.96 2.38
C ASP A 191 -13.80 14.88 3.29
N PRO A 192 -15.11 14.99 3.56
CA PRO A 192 -15.82 14.01 4.37
C PRO A 192 -15.89 12.60 3.76
N ALA A 193 -15.68 12.46 2.45
CA ALA A 193 -15.80 11.19 1.74
C ALA A 193 -14.50 10.38 1.72
N ALA A 194 -13.35 11.03 1.89
CA ALA A 194 -12.06 10.36 1.99
C ALA A 194 -11.95 9.57 3.31
N LYS A 195 -11.23 8.44 3.25
CA LYS A 195 -10.84 7.65 4.42
C LYS A 195 -9.57 8.24 5.01
N LEU A 196 -9.54 8.40 6.33
CA LEU A 196 -8.45 9.06 7.04
C LEU A 196 -7.59 8.05 7.78
N TRP A 197 -6.28 8.06 7.52
CA TRP A 197 -5.35 7.04 7.96
C TRP A 197 -4.24 7.61 8.85
N ILE A 198 -3.81 6.80 9.81
CA ILE A 198 -2.52 6.94 10.48
C ILE A 198 -1.55 5.90 9.88
N ASN A 199 -0.36 6.32 9.47
CA ASN A 199 0.62 5.46 8.82
C ASN A 199 1.94 5.42 9.60
N ASP A 200 2.54 4.25 9.79
CA ASP A 200 3.83 4.13 10.48
C ASP A 200 4.61 2.85 10.08
N TYR A 201 5.93 2.87 10.29
CA TYR A 201 6.85 1.76 10.06
C TYR A 201 7.22 1.00 11.34
N ASN A 202 7.91 -0.13 11.19
CA ASN A 202 8.30 -1.03 12.30
C ASN A 202 7.11 -1.54 13.12
N LEU A 203 5.97 -1.75 12.47
CA LEU A 203 4.78 -2.30 13.12
C LEU A 203 4.71 -3.84 13.00
N ASP A 204 5.76 -4.48 12.49
CA ASP A 204 5.75 -5.86 11.99
C ASP A 204 5.95 -6.95 13.07
N SER A 205 5.66 -6.61 14.32
CA SER A 205 5.58 -7.57 15.43
C SER A 205 4.52 -7.14 16.45
N PRO A 206 3.61 -8.05 16.86
CA PRO A 206 2.49 -7.70 17.75
C PRO A 206 2.93 -7.31 19.17
N THR A 207 4.16 -7.63 19.55
CA THR A 207 4.72 -7.34 20.88
C THR A 207 5.74 -6.21 20.85
N TYR A 208 6.04 -5.64 19.67
CA TYR A 208 6.95 -4.51 19.59
C TYR A 208 6.34 -3.28 20.24
N ARG A 209 7.16 -2.53 20.99
CA ARG A 209 6.67 -1.40 21.80
C ARG A 209 5.99 -0.32 20.94
N LYS A 210 6.51 -0.08 19.73
CA LYS A 210 5.90 0.84 18.78
C LYS A 210 4.51 0.36 18.35
N THR A 211 4.38 -0.91 17.98
CA THR A 211 3.10 -1.54 17.63
C THR A 211 2.08 -1.44 18.75
N THR A 212 2.45 -1.82 19.98
CA THR A 212 1.51 -1.77 21.11
C THR A 212 1.17 -0.35 21.53
N GLY A 213 2.11 0.59 21.44
CA GLY A 213 1.88 2.01 21.69
C GLY A 213 0.90 2.62 20.69
N LEU A 214 1.09 2.34 19.39
CA LEU A 214 0.19 2.81 18.33
C LEU A 214 -1.22 2.25 18.51
N ILE A 215 -1.35 0.93 18.72
CA ILE A 215 -2.65 0.27 18.93
C ILE A 215 -3.41 0.91 20.09
N ALA A 216 -2.75 1.11 21.23
CA ALA A 216 -3.39 1.70 22.41
C ALA A 216 -3.88 3.12 22.15
N ARG A 217 -3.06 3.98 21.52
CA ARG A 217 -3.43 5.37 21.26
C ARG A 217 -4.50 5.50 20.18
N VAL A 218 -4.44 4.72 19.11
CA VAL A 218 -5.49 4.74 18.07
C VAL A 218 -6.84 4.31 18.65
N GLN A 219 -6.85 3.26 19.48
CA GLN A 219 -8.05 2.83 20.19
C GLN A 219 -8.61 3.97 21.07
N ASP A 220 -7.76 4.66 21.82
CA ASP A 220 -8.16 5.81 22.65
C ASP A 220 -8.70 6.98 21.82
N TRP A 221 -8.05 7.33 20.71
CA TRP A 221 -8.48 8.44 19.84
C TRP A 221 -9.82 8.15 19.16
N ILE A 222 -10.01 6.93 18.65
CA ILE A 222 -11.31 6.52 18.09
C ILE A 222 -12.40 6.56 19.17
N ALA A 223 -12.11 6.08 20.38
CA ALA A 223 -13.05 6.16 21.50
C ALA A 223 -13.39 7.61 21.91
N GLN A 224 -12.48 8.56 21.67
CA GLN A 224 -12.67 10.00 21.88
C GLN A 224 -13.34 10.71 20.69
N GLY A 225 -13.69 9.98 19.62
CA GLY A 225 -14.39 10.52 18.46
C GLY A 225 -13.48 11.13 17.39
N VAL A 226 -12.18 10.87 17.43
CA VAL A 226 -11.27 11.25 16.34
C VAL A 226 -11.60 10.39 15.11
N PRO A 227 -11.80 10.98 13.92
CA PRO A 227 -12.28 10.25 12.74
C PRO A 227 -11.15 9.48 12.05
N ILE A 228 -10.56 8.48 12.73
CA ILE A 228 -9.56 7.58 12.16
C ILE A 228 -10.30 6.40 11.51
N ASP A 229 -10.23 6.31 10.19
CA ASP A 229 -10.86 5.24 9.42
C ASP A 229 -9.92 4.04 9.24
N GLY A 230 -8.60 4.24 9.28
CA GLY A 230 -7.68 3.12 9.17
C GLY A 230 -6.25 3.31 9.68
N ILE A 231 -5.53 2.19 9.76
CA ILE A 231 -4.11 2.11 10.14
C ILE A 231 -3.29 1.52 8.99
N GLY A 232 -2.27 2.25 8.55
CA GLY A 232 -1.26 1.80 7.60
C GLY A 232 -0.02 1.25 8.30
N SER A 233 0.39 0.03 7.92
CA SER A 233 1.71 -0.51 8.24
C SER A 233 2.58 -0.41 6.99
N GLN A 234 3.64 0.40 7.03
CA GLN A 234 4.54 0.57 5.89
C GLN A 234 5.13 -0.77 5.46
N SER A 235 5.62 -1.56 6.42
CA SER A 235 6.25 -2.86 6.20
C SER A 235 7.44 -2.80 5.24
N HIS A 236 8.39 -1.90 5.52
CA HIS A 236 9.76 -1.97 5.01
C HIS A 236 10.55 -3.03 5.76
N LEU A 237 10.68 -4.23 5.18
CA LEU A 237 11.18 -5.41 5.87
C LEU A 237 12.65 -5.70 5.53
N GLU A 238 13.37 -6.25 6.50
CA GLU A 238 14.66 -6.88 6.31
C GLU A 238 14.49 -8.33 5.81
N ALA A 239 15.57 -8.91 5.29
CA ALA A 239 15.56 -10.29 4.81
C ALA A 239 15.47 -11.30 5.97
N GLY A 240 14.64 -12.32 5.82
CA GLY A 240 14.53 -13.41 6.78
C GLY A 240 13.92 -12.97 8.12
N THR A 241 14.62 -13.22 9.23
CA THR A 241 14.09 -13.03 10.60
C THR A 241 14.59 -11.77 11.30
N LYS A 242 15.42 -10.96 10.64
CA LYS A 242 15.92 -9.69 11.21
C LYS A 242 14.75 -8.71 11.33
N PHE A 243 14.54 -8.12 12.50
CA PHE A 243 13.50 -7.10 12.66
C PHE A 243 13.89 -5.79 11.95
N PRO A 244 12.95 -5.11 11.26
CA PRO A 244 11.55 -5.51 10.99
C PRO A 244 11.47 -6.68 10.01
N SER A 245 10.61 -7.67 10.27
CA SER A 245 10.59 -8.93 9.51
C SER A 245 9.18 -9.39 9.15
N SER A 246 9.08 -10.18 8.08
CA SER A 246 7.83 -10.84 7.66
C SER A 246 7.32 -11.89 8.65
N THR A 247 8.16 -12.36 9.58
CA THR A 247 7.81 -13.47 10.49
C THR A 247 6.73 -13.07 11.50
N GLY A 248 6.73 -11.80 11.93
CA GLY A 248 5.75 -11.25 12.88
C GLY A 248 4.62 -10.46 12.23
N SER A 249 4.73 -10.16 10.93
CA SER A 249 3.87 -9.18 10.25
C SER A 249 2.40 -9.60 10.24
N ALA A 250 2.08 -10.87 9.98
CA ALA A 250 0.68 -11.34 9.97
C ALA A 250 -0.03 -11.17 11.32
N ALA A 251 0.65 -11.53 12.42
CA ALA A 251 0.09 -11.37 13.77
C ALA A 251 0.00 -9.89 14.17
N ALA A 252 0.97 -9.07 13.77
CA ALA A 252 0.96 -7.65 14.03
C ALA A 252 -0.14 -6.94 13.23
N LEU A 253 -0.28 -7.24 11.94
CA LEU A 253 -1.33 -6.74 11.07
C LEU A 253 -2.69 -7.07 11.67
N LYS A 254 -2.95 -8.33 12.06
CA LYS A 254 -4.17 -8.72 12.76
C LYS A 254 -4.46 -7.85 14.00
N ALA A 255 -3.43 -7.52 14.79
CA ALA A 255 -3.59 -6.67 15.97
C ALA A 255 -3.90 -5.20 15.62
N LEU A 256 -3.28 -4.65 14.58
CA LEU A 256 -3.57 -3.30 14.07
C LEU A 256 -5.01 -3.22 13.54
N CYS A 257 -5.42 -4.18 12.71
CA CYS A 257 -6.75 -4.22 12.13
C CYS A 257 -7.87 -4.40 13.17
N ALA A 258 -7.55 -4.89 14.38
CA ALA A 258 -8.53 -5.08 15.44
C ALA A 258 -8.96 -3.78 16.12
N VAL A 259 -8.23 -2.68 15.94
CA VAL A 259 -8.50 -1.40 16.63
C VAL A 259 -8.87 -0.24 15.70
N ALA A 260 -9.02 -0.49 14.40
CA ALA A 260 -9.49 0.50 13.43
C ALA A 260 -10.49 -0.15 12.45
N PRO A 261 -11.39 0.65 11.81
CA PRO A 261 -12.33 0.10 10.83
C PRO A 261 -11.64 -0.63 9.68
N GLU A 262 -10.56 -0.07 9.15
CA GLU A 262 -9.75 -0.66 8.07
C GLU A 262 -8.25 -0.66 8.44
N CYS A 263 -7.49 -1.55 7.81
CA CYS A 263 -6.03 -1.54 7.88
C CYS A 263 -5.45 -1.87 6.50
N ALA A 264 -4.19 -1.53 6.25
CA ALA A 264 -3.51 -1.82 5.00
C ALA A 264 -2.00 -1.97 5.20
N VAL A 265 -1.37 -2.70 4.28
CA VAL A 265 0.09 -2.62 4.10
C VAL A 265 0.37 -1.54 3.06
N THR A 266 1.12 -0.50 3.41
CA THR A 266 1.12 0.76 2.66
C THR A 266 2.40 1.03 1.86
N GLU A 267 3.53 0.41 2.21
CA GLU A 267 4.85 0.71 1.62
C GLU A 267 5.73 -0.55 1.53
N LEU A 268 5.14 -1.68 1.11
CA LEU A 268 5.80 -2.98 1.16
C LEU A 268 7.03 -3.05 0.25
N ASP A 269 8.19 -3.26 0.88
CA ASP A 269 9.40 -3.75 0.24
C ASP A 269 10.15 -4.68 1.19
N ILE A 270 10.85 -5.69 0.65
CA ILE A 270 11.53 -6.70 1.46
C ILE A 270 12.91 -6.92 0.89
N ARG A 271 13.98 -6.65 1.65
CA ARG A 271 15.36 -6.85 1.17
C ARG A 271 15.53 -8.25 0.57
N GLN A 272 16.10 -8.30 -0.63
CA GLN A 272 16.35 -9.49 -1.46
C GLN A 272 15.09 -10.13 -2.08
N ALA A 273 13.90 -9.65 -1.73
CA ALA A 273 12.62 -10.14 -2.22
C ALA A 273 12.50 -11.68 -2.19
N ALA A 274 12.79 -12.28 -1.04
CA ALA A 274 12.61 -13.72 -0.86
C ALA A 274 11.12 -14.08 -1.01
N PRO A 275 10.75 -15.07 -1.84
CA PRO A 275 9.36 -15.45 -2.06
C PRO A 275 8.57 -15.73 -0.77
N GLU A 276 9.18 -16.45 0.17
CA GLU A 276 8.56 -16.81 1.45
C GLU A 276 8.25 -15.60 2.35
N ASP A 277 9.03 -14.53 2.25
CA ASP A 277 8.80 -13.32 3.05
C ASP A 277 7.61 -12.53 2.51
N TYR A 278 7.47 -12.46 1.18
CA TYR A 278 6.31 -11.85 0.54
C TYR A 278 5.03 -12.64 0.81
N ILE A 279 5.08 -13.98 0.70
CA ILE A 279 3.93 -14.85 0.98
C ILE A 279 3.38 -14.59 2.38
N ARG A 280 4.24 -14.50 3.42
CA ARG A 280 3.78 -14.27 4.80
C ARG A 280 2.99 -12.97 4.97
N VAL A 281 3.40 -11.90 4.29
CA VAL A 281 2.69 -10.61 4.33
C VAL A 281 1.33 -10.72 3.62
N VAL A 282 1.31 -11.38 2.45
CA VAL A 282 0.08 -11.59 1.67
C VAL A 282 -0.92 -12.45 2.43
N GLU A 283 -0.50 -13.59 2.96
CA GLU A 283 -1.33 -14.46 3.80
C GLU A 283 -1.84 -13.72 5.04
N GLY A 284 -1.00 -12.88 5.66
CA GLY A 284 -1.38 -12.02 6.78
C GLY A 284 -2.55 -11.10 6.45
N CYS A 285 -2.50 -10.42 5.30
CA CYS A 285 -3.61 -9.56 4.86
C CYS A 285 -4.83 -10.39 4.42
N LEU A 286 -4.64 -11.53 3.75
CA LEU A 286 -5.73 -12.42 3.33
C LEU A 286 -6.47 -13.06 4.53
N ALA A 287 -5.78 -13.25 5.66
CA ALA A 287 -6.36 -13.80 6.88
C ALA A 287 -7.18 -12.79 7.71
N VAL A 288 -7.15 -11.50 7.37
CA VAL A 288 -7.84 -10.43 8.10
C VAL A 288 -8.82 -9.71 7.17
N GLU A 289 -10.12 -9.81 7.49
CA GLU A 289 -11.21 -9.35 6.63
C GLU A 289 -11.13 -7.85 6.30
N ASN A 290 -10.78 -7.02 7.29
CA ASN A 290 -10.66 -5.57 7.12
C ASN A 290 -9.24 -5.11 6.77
N CYS A 291 -8.34 -6.02 6.39
CA CYS A 291 -7.15 -5.64 5.63
C CYS A 291 -7.54 -5.38 4.18
N VAL A 292 -7.57 -4.11 3.77
CA VAL A 292 -8.20 -3.73 2.50
C VAL A 292 -7.25 -3.81 1.31
N GLY A 293 -5.94 -3.73 1.51
CA GLY A 293 -5.01 -3.66 0.40
C GLY A 293 -3.54 -3.75 0.79
N ILE A 294 -2.70 -3.95 -0.23
CA ILE A 294 -1.24 -3.92 -0.15
C ILE A 294 -0.72 -2.96 -1.22
N THR A 295 0.20 -2.08 -0.87
CA THR A 295 0.92 -1.21 -1.81
C THR A 295 2.41 -1.55 -1.77
N SER A 296 3.00 -1.91 -2.91
CA SER A 296 4.47 -2.09 -3.02
C SER A 296 5.16 -0.72 -3.10
N TRP A 297 6.26 -0.51 -2.37
CA TRP A 297 6.99 0.77 -2.43
C TRP A 297 7.96 0.83 -3.61
N GLY A 298 7.37 0.76 -4.79
CA GLY A 298 8.02 0.90 -6.10
C GLY A 298 7.64 -0.24 -7.04
N ILE A 299 8.12 -0.11 -8.28
CA ILE A 299 7.80 -1.04 -9.37
C ILE A 299 8.94 -2.04 -9.56
N ARG A 300 10.15 -1.56 -9.90
CA ARG A 300 11.35 -2.38 -10.14
C ARG A 300 12.51 -2.00 -9.24
N ASP A 301 13.39 -2.96 -8.99
CA ASP A 301 14.49 -2.83 -8.03
C ASP A 301 15.35 -1.57 -8.19
N THR A 302 15.72 -1.21 -9.42
CA THR A 302 16.58 -0.04 -9.73
C THR A 302 15.96 1.32 -9.41
N ASP A 303 14.63 1.41 -9.33
CA ASP A 303 13.94 2.66 -8.98
C ASP A 303 13.61 2.72 -7.48
N SER A 304 13.87 1.67 -6.70
CA SER A 304 13.59 1.64 -5.27
C SER A 304 14.55 2.52 -4.47
N TRP A 305 14.04 3.21 -3.45
CA TRP A 305 14.88 3.86 -2.43
C TRP A 305 15.86 2.91 -1.71
N ARG A 306 15.61 1.58 -1.79
CA ARG A 306 16.47 0.50 -1.28
C ARG A 306 17.07 -0.35 -2.41
N ALA A 307 17.33 0.21 -3.59
CA ALA A 307 17.77 -0.49 -4.80
C ALA A 307 18.94 -1.47 -4.60
N SER A 308 19.92 -1.11 -3.76
CA SER A 308 21.07 -1.98 -3.42
C SER A 308 20.68 -3.33 -2.80
N SER A 309 19.43 -3.47 -2.36
CA SER A 309 18.90 -4.68 -1.75
C SER A 309 17.89 -5.43 -2.62
N THR A 310 17.66 -5.01 -3.86
CA THR A 310 16.73 -5.64 -4.82
C THR A 310 15.39 -6.06 -4.19
N PRO A 311 14.63 -5.11 -3.60
CA PRO A 311 13.61 -5.45 -2.63
C PRO A 311 12.20 -5.60 -3.21
N LEU A 312 12.01 -5.45 -4.52
CA LEU A 312 10.69 -5.36 -5.17
C LEU A 312 10.33 -6.63 -5.95
N LEU A 313 9.12 -6.64 -6.53
CA LEU A 313 8.56 -7.78 -7.27
C LEU A 313 9.03 -7.88 -8.73
N PHE A 314 9.62 -6.81 -9.28
CA PHE A 314 10.14 -6.77 -10.65
C PHE A 314 11.62 -6.42 -10.66
N ASP A 315 12.35 -7.02 -11.60
CA ASP A 315 13.77 -6.72 -11.83
C ASP A 315 13.96 -5.46 -12.69
N ASP A 316 15.23 -5.11 -12.94
CA ASP A 316 15.62 -3.91 -13.68
C ASP A 316 15.06 -3.83 -15.11
N ALA A 317 14.74 -4.99 -15.69
CA ALA A 317 14.14 -5.13 -17.01
C ALA A 317 12.61 -5.18 -16.96
N PHE A 318 12.00 -4.80 -15.83
CA PHE A 318 10.55 -4.88 -15.58
C PHE A 318 10.00 -6.31 -15.68
N SER A 319 10.84 -7.33 -15.53
CA SER A 319 10.42 -8.73 -15.58
C SER A 319 10.03 -9.21 -14.19
N PRO A 320 8.96 -10.04 -14.05
CA PRO A 320 8.55 -10.58 -12.77
C PRO A 320 9.64 -11.44 -12.11
N LYS A 321 9.92 -11.17 -10.83
CA LYS A 321 10.85 -11.96 -10.01
C LYS A 321 10.17 -13.21 -9.45
N PRO A 322 10.93 -14.19 -8.89
CA PRO A 322 10.34 -15.35 -8.22
C PRO A 322 9.31 -14.99 -7.14
N ALA A 323 9.51 -13.89 -6.40
CA ALA A 323 8.55 -13.40 -5.42
C ALA A 323 7.20 -12.99 -6.04
N TYR A 324 7.21 -12.35 -7.21
CA TYR A 324 5.97 -12.03 -7.93
C TYR A 324 5.16 -13.29 -8.21
N LYS A 325 5.81 -14.31 -8.78
CA LYS A 325 5.15 -15.57 -9.12
C LYS A 325 4.56 -16.24 -7.88
N ALA A 326 5.33 -16.27 -6.80
CA ALA A 326 4.90 -16.84 -5.53
C ALA A 326 3.68 -16.10 -4.95
N VAL A 327 3.67 -14.76 -4.98
CA VAL A 327 2.51 -13.94 -4.58
C VAL A 327 1.27 -14.30 -5.42
N MET A 328 1.41 -14.39 -6.74
CA MET A 328 0.31 -14.74 -7.64
C MET A 328 -0.26 -16.14 -7.35
N ASP A 329 0.63 -17.13 -7.13
CA ASP A 329 0.24 -18.49 -6.79
C ASP A 329 -0.47 -18.55 -5.42
N THR A 330 0.00 -17.80 -4.43
CA THR A 330 -0.63 -17.71 -3.10
C THR A 330 -2.01 -17.06 -3.13
N ILE A 331 -2.20 -16.01 -3.93
CA ILE A 331 -3.52 -15.34 -4.04
C ILE A 331 -4.55 -16.24 -4.73
N ALA A 332 -4.11 -17.12 -5.63
CA ALA A 332 -4.98 -18.01 -6.39
C ALA A 332 -5.37 -19.32 -5.66
N ALA A 333 -4.77 -19.60 -4.50
CA ALA A 333 -4.97 -20.82 -3.71
C ALA A 333 -6.23 -20.73 -2.82
#